data_AF-A0A1B8Y0X2-F1
#
_entry.id   AF-A0A1B8Y0X2-F1
#
_cell.length_a   1.000
_cell.length_b   1.000
_cell.length_c   1.000
_cell.angle_alpha   90.00
_cell.angle_beta   90.00
_cell.angle_gamma   90.00
#
_symmetry.space_group_name_H-M   'P 1'
#
loop_
_entity.id
_entity.type
_entity.pdbx_description
1 polymer ?
#
loop_
_entity_poly.entity_id
_entity_poly.type
_entity_poly.pdbx_seq_one_letter_code
_entity_poly.pdbx_strand_id
1 'polypeptide(L)'
;LAVTLMDASTDKDPEVQEQIYSSLCFMGEAAPTEILESCDSYLRQHDKLSYAHRTIILRAMETIVKNSLKALTKETAKMVILLASNEMTKSKGIISEWQQGECLGWIY
;
A
#
# COMPACT_ATOMS: atom_id res chain seq x y z
N LEU A 1 12.37 -1.74 -8.85
CA LEU A 1 13.31 -0.80 -8.18
C LEU A 1 12.98 -0.64 -6.70
N ALA A 2 11.74 -0.30 -6.33
CA ALA A 2 11.33 -0.20 -4.91
C ALA A 2 11.57 -1.50 -4.12
N VAL A 3 11.23 -2.66 -4.69
CA VAL A 3 11.47 -3.99 -4.08
C VAL A 3 12.96 -4.22 -3.79
N THR A 4 13.84 -3.87 -4.73
CA THR A 4 15.30 -3.99 -4.57
C THR A 4 15.83 -3.11 -3.42
N LEU A 5 15.28 -1.91 -3.24
CA LEU A 5 15.61 -1.05 -2.09
C LEU A 5 15.09 -1.65 -0.77
N MET A 6 13.90 -2.25 -0.79
CA MET A 6 13.33 -2.92 0.39
C MET A 6 14.09 -4.20 0.77
N ASP A 7 14.64 -4.94 -0.19
CA ASP A 7 15.55 -6.07 0.09
C ASP A 7 16.85 -5.58 0.74
N ALA A 8 17.41 -4.47 0.22
CA ALA A 8 18.59 -3.83 0.79
C ALA A 8 18.34 -3.29 2.22
N SER A 9 17.07 -3.08 2.63
CA SER A 9 16.74 -2.58 3.97
C SER A 9 17.06 -3.59 5.07
N THR A 10 17.32 -4.84 4.70
CA THR A 10 17.74 -5.90 5.63
C THR A 10 19.18 -5.74 6.13
N ASP A 11 19.91 -4.78 5.58
CA ASP A 11 21.24 -4.41 6.04
C ASP A 11 21.20 -3.88 7.49
N LYS A 12 22.27 -4.14 8.24
CA LYS A 12 22.41 -3.75 9.64
C LYS A 12 23.01 -2.35 9.79
N ASP A 13 23.53 -1.77 8.72
CA ASP A 13 24.10 -0.44 8.75
C ASP A 13 22.98 0.64 8.80
N PRO A 14 22.94 1.46 9.86
CA PRO A 14 21.96 2.54 9.98
C PRO A 14 22.07 3.58 8.86
N GLU A 15 23.25 3.80 8.28
CA GLU A 15 23.44 4.74 7.17
C GLU A 15 22.76 4.22 5.89
N VAL A 16 22.87 2.92 5.63
CA VAL A 16 22.20 2.25 4.51
C VAL A 16 20.68 2.29 4.68
N GLN A 17 20.19 2.07 5.90
CA GLN A 17 18.75 2.15 6.20
C GLN A 17 18.18 3.56 5.97
N GLU A 18 18.91 4.60 6.35
CA GLU A 18 18.48 5.99 6.12
C GLU A 18 18.52 6.34 4.63
N GLN A 19 19.54 5.90 3.89
CA GLN A 19 19.61 6.08 2.43
C GLN A 19 18.45 5.39 1.71
N ILE A 20 18.08 4.20 2.17
CA ILE A 20 16.93 3.45 1.63
C ILE A 20 15.63 4.18 1.93
N TYR A 21 15.44 4.63 3.17
CA TYR A 21 14.28 5.43 3.56
C TYR A 21 14.14 6.70 2.71
N SER A 22 15.25 7.44 2.54
CA SER A 22 15.30 8.67 1.74
C SER A 22 14.99 8.40 0.27
N SER A 23 15.57 7.34 -0.30
CA SER A 23 15.32 6.92 -1.68
C SER A 23 13.86 6.49 -1.91
N LEU A 24 13.28 5.73 -0.98
CA LEU A 24 11.86 5.35 -1.01
C LEU A 24 10.96 6.57 -0.94
N CYS A 25 11.25 7.52 -0.06
CA CYS A 25 10.50 8.77 0.04
C CYS A 25 10.58 9.59 -1.25
N PHE A 26 11.77 9.73 -1.82
CA PHE A 26 11.97 10.45 -3.09
C PHE A 26 11.21 9.79 -4.25
N MET A 27 11.26 8.46 -4.36
CA MET A 27 10.49 7.72 -5.36
C MET A 27 8.98 7.88 -5.13
N GLY A 28 8.53 7.86 -3.87
CA GLY A 28 7.13 8.05 -3.53
C GLY A 28 6.62 9.47 -3.72
N GLU A 29 7.48 10.49 -3.70
CA GLU A 29 7.10 11.85 -4.09
C GLU A 29 6.77 11.95 -5.59
N ALA A 30 7.49 11.20 -6.43
CA ALA A 30 7.22 11.14 -7.86
C ALA A 30 6.03 10.23 -8.21
N ALA A 31 5.89 9.09 -7.53
CA ALA A 31 4.88 8.07 -7.82
C ALA A 31 4.33 7.42 -6.52
N PRO A 32 3.50 8.13 -5.74
CA PRO A 32 3.08 7.66 -4.42
C PRO A 32 2.29 6.36 -4.47
N THR A 33 1.34 6.23 -5.39
CA THR A 33 0.49 5.05 -5.50
C THR A 33 1.27 3.79 -5.85
N GLU A 34 2.16 3.86 -6.86
CA GLU A 34 2.95 2.72 -7.32
C GLU A 34 3.94 2.24 -6.26
N ILE A 35 4.56 3.18 -5.53
CA ILE A 35 5.49 2.86 -4.44
C ILE A 35 4.73 2.27 -3.25
N LEU A 36 3.57 2.80 -2.89
CA LEU A 36 2.74 2.24 -1.82
C LEU A 36 2.25 0.82 -2.13
N GLU A 37 1.79 0.57 -3.36
CA GLU A 37 1.40 -0.78 -3.81
C GLU A 37 2.59 -1.75 -3.80
N SER A 38 3.76 -1.28 -4.25
CA SER A 38 4.99 -2.08 -4.20
C SER A 38 5.37 -2.43 -2.76
N CYS A 39 5.29 -1.48 -1.83
CA CYS A 39 5.57 -1.69 -0.42
C CYS A 39 4.57 -2.65 0.23
N ASP A 40 3.26 -2.51 -0.04
CA ASP A 40 2.23 -3.41 0.49
C ASP A 40 2.41 -4.83 -0.03
N SER A 41 2.64 -4.98 -1.34
CA SER A 41 2.92 -6.29 -1.96
C SER A 41 4.16 -6.94 -1.35
N TYR A 42 5.23 -6.16 -1.12
CA TYR A 42 6.45 -6.67 -0.49
C TYR A 42 6.20 -7.10 0.97
N LEU A 43 5.49 -6.29 1.76
CA LEU A 43 5.14 -6.63 3.14
C LEU A 43 4.27 -7.89 3.24
N ARG A 44 3.38 -8.13 2.26
CA ARG A 44 2.56 -9.35 2.16
C ARG A 44 3.38 -10.57 1.77
N GLN A 45 4.35 -10.41 0.85
CA GLN A 45 5.21 -11.50 0.42
C GLN A 45 6.25 -11.89 1.50
N HIS A 46 6.69 -10.92 2.31
CA HIS A 46 7.75 -11.09 3.30
C HIS A 46 7.22 -11.03 4.73
N ASP A 47 6.37 -11.97 5.12
CA ASP A 47 5.72 -11.95 6.44
C ASP A 47 6.70 -12.16 7.62
N LYS A 48 7.89 -12.73 7.36
CA LYS A 48 8.96 -12.98 8.35
C LYS A 48 9.97 -11.84 8.52
N LEU A 49 9.69 -10.64 7.99
CA LEU A 49 10.58 -9.48 8.18
C LEU A 49 10.70 -9.10 9.65
N SER A 50 11.91 -8.71 10.06
CA SER A 50 12.15 -8.19 11.40
C SER A 50 11.32 -6.93 11.64
N TYR A 51 10.91 -6.71 12.90
CA TYR A 51 10.12 -5.55 13.27
C TYR A 51 10.79 -4.22 12.90
N ALA A 52 12.13 -4.16 12.98
CA ALA A 52 12.91 -2.99 12.59
C ALA A 52 12.75 -2.65 11.10
N HIS A 53 12.90 -3.64 10.21
CA HIS A 53 12.76 -3.42 8.76
C HIS A 53 11.32 -3.07 8.37
N ARG A 54 10.33 -3.75 8.98
CA ARG A 54 8.91 -3.44 8.79
C ARG A 54 8.60 -1.99 9.16
N THR A 55 9.18 -1.51 10.26
CA THR A 55 8.99 -0.12 10.72
C THR A 55 9.56 0.90 9.73
N ILE A 56 10.72 0.64 9.12
CA ILE A 56 11.32 1.55 8.13
C ILE A 56 10.43 1.68 6.89
N ILE A 57 9.96 0.54 6.37
CA ILE A 57 9.07 0.52 5.19
C ILE A 57 7.77 1.24 5.50
N LEU A 58 7.12 0.91 6.63
CA LEU A 58 5.86 1.55 7.04
C LEU A 58 6.04 3.06 7.29
N ARG A 59 7.17 3.48 7.86
CA ARG A 59 7.48 4.90 8.06
C ARG A 59 7.68 5.63 6.74
N ALA A 60 8.34 5.00 5.76
CA ALA A 60 8.47 5.57 4.41
C ALA A 60 7.10 5.71 3.75
N MET A 61 6.26 4.68 3.81
CA MET A 61 4.88 4.73 3.32
C MET A 61 4.08 5.86 3.97
N GLU A 62 4.18 6.01 5.30
CA GLU A 62 3.51 7.07 6.03
C GLU A 62 3.95 8.47 5.55
N THR A 63 5.25 8.69 5.37
CA THR A 63 5.80 9.96 4.87
C THR A 63 5.34 10.24 3.44
N ILE A 64 5.34 9.25 2.56
CA ILE A 64 4.88 9.38 1.18
C ILE A 64 3.39 9.77 1.14
N VAL A 65 2.55 9.10 1.92
CA VAL A 65 1.13 9.43 2.06
C VAL A 65 0.96 10.85 2.62
N LYS A 66 1.69 11.21 3.69
CA LYS A 66 1.64 12.56 4.27
C LYS A 66 2.10 13.64 3.29
N ASN A 67 3.15 13.40 2.51
CA ASN A 67 3.63 14.35 1.51
C ASN A 67 2.66 14.45 0.34
N SER A 68 2.04 13.36 -0.06
CA SER A 68 0.98 13.34 -1.09
C SER A 68 -0.29 14.05 -0.63
N LEU A 69 -0.65 13.92 0.66
CA LEU A 69 -1.75 14.64 1.30
C LEU A 69 -1.43 16.12 1.53
N LYS A 70 -0.16 16.49 1.68
CA LYS A 70 0.27 17.91 1.70
C LYS A 70 0.31 18.50 0.30
N ALA A 71 0.64 17.68 -0.70
CA ALA A 71 0.59 18.00 -2.12
C ALA A 71 -0.84 17.90 -2.70
N LEU A 72 -1.88 18.05 -1.86
CA LEU A 72 -3.30 18.07 -2.25
C LEU A 72 -3.60 19.34 -3.06
N THR A 73 -3.01 19.43 -4.23
CA THR A 73 -3.45 20.34 -5.28
C THR A 73 -4.80 19.86 -5.79
N LYS A 74 -5.57 20.80 -6.34
CA LYS A 74 -6.92 20.59 -6.91
C LYS A 74 -7.02 19.37 -7.85
N GLU A 75 -5.90 18.93 -8.42
CA GLU A 75 -5.79 17.76 -9.29
C GLU A 75 -5.85 16.43 -8.52
N THR A 76 -5.17 16.31 -7.37
CA THR A 76 -5.24 15.12 -6.51
C THR A 76 -6.62 14.95 -5.89
N ALA A 77 -7.29 16.04 -5.51
CA ALA A 77 -8.69 15.98 -5.07
C ALA A 77 -9.62 15.46 -6.18
N LYS A 78 -9.41 15.89 -7.43
CA LYS A 78 -10.14 15.35 -8.59
C LYS A 78 -9.81 13.88 -8.82
N MET A 79 -8.54 13.48 -8.68
CA MET A 79 -8.10 12.09 -8.81
C MET A 79 -8.76 11.21 -7.73
N VAL A 80 -8.80 11.65 -6.46
CA VAL A 80 -9.44 10.91 -5.36
C VAL A 80 -10.95 10.81 -5.57
N ILE A 81 -11.61 11.89 -6.01
CA ILE A 81 -13.05 11.85 -6.35
C ILE A 81 -13.29 10.92 -7.55
N LEU A 82 -12.44 10.95 -8.58
CA LEU A 82 -12.55 10.10 -9.75
C LEU A 82 -12.29 8.63 -9.40
N LEU A 83 -11.28 8.33 -8.58
CA LEU A 83 -10.97 6.99 -8.09
C LEU A 83 -12.11 6.45 -7.24
N ALA A 84 -12.65 7.24 -6.30
CA ALA A 84 -13.82 6.86 -5.53
C ALA A 84 -15.05 6.64 -6.43
N SER A 85 -15.26 7.49 -7.44
CA SER A 85 -16.36 7.33 -8.40
C SER A 85 -16.19 6.09 -9.28
N ASN A 86 -14.96 5.78 -9.71
CA ASN A 86 -14.65 4.58 -10.48
C ASN A 86 -14.79 3.31 -9.62
N GLU A 87 -14.39 3.37 -8.36
CA GLU A 87 -14.54 2.25 -7.42
C GLU A 87 -16.03 1.98 -7.13
N MET A 88 -16.81 3.04 -6.90
CA MET A 88 -18.27 2.93 -6.70
C MET A 88 -19.02 2.49 -7.97
N THR A 89 -18.45 2.66 -9.16
CA THR A 89 -19.05 2.20 -10.43
C THR A 89 -18.55 0.83 -10.89
N LYS A 90 -17.52 0.27 -10.23
CA LYS A 90 -17.09 -1.13 -10.39
C LYS A 90 -17.93 -2.14 -9.60
N SER A 91 -19.06 -1.74 -9.04
CA SER A 91 -20.05 -2.69 -8.51
C SER A 91 -20.84 -3.37 -9.64
N LYS A 92 -20.22 -4.38 -10.26
CA LYS A 92 -20.91 -5.61 -10.70
C LYS A 92 -19.92 -6.77 -10.67
N GLY A 93 -19.83 -7.37 -9.49
CA GLY A 93 -19.05 -8.58 -9.23
C GLY A 93 -19.18 -9.10 -7.79
N ILE A 94 -19.95 -8.43 -6.92
CA ILE A 94 -20.34 -8.98 -5.61
C ILE A 94 -21.46 -9.99 -5.87
N ILE A 95 -21.10 -11.24 -6.16
CA ILE A 95 -21.87 -12.36 -5.65
C ILE A 95 -21.27 -12.66 -4.29
N SER A 96 -22.03 -12.24 -3.28
CA SER A 96 -21.75 -12.44 -1.87
C SER A 96 -21.92 -13.93 -1.51
N GLU A 97 -20.82 -14.63 -1.19
CA GLU A 97 -20.80 -16.05 -0.79
C GLU A 97 -21.57 -16.35 0.52
N TRP A 98 -22.03 -15.33 1.23
CA TRP A 98 -22.85 -15.45 2.45
C TRP A 98 -24.32 -15.80 2.18
N GLN A 99 -24.81 -15.75 0.92
CA GLN A 99 -26.19 -16.16 0.59
C GLN A 99 -26.36 -17.67 0.29
N GLN A 100 -25.33 -18.50 0.47
CA GLN A 100 -25.44 -19.95 0.32
C GLN A 100 -25.60 -20.71 1.66
N GLY A 101 -25.68 -20.00 2.79
CA GLY A 101 -25.73 -20.60 4.13
C GLY A 101 -27.11 -20.88 4.73
N GLU A 102 -28.22 -20.52 4.07
CA GLU A 102 -29.57 -20.68 4.66
C GLU A 102 -30.61 -21.15 3.63
N CYS A 103 -30.51 -22.40 3.18
CA CYS A 103 -31.65 -23.15 2.62
C CYS A 103 -31.39 -24.67 2.52
N LEU A 104 -30.81 -25.30 3.55
CA LEU A 104 -30.88 -26.77 3.71
C LEU A 104 -31.06 -27.08 5.20
N GLY A 105 -32.30 -26.98 5.69
CA GLY A 105 -32.58 -27.26 7.12
C GLY A 105 -34.04 -27.32 7.56
N TRP A 106 -35.03 -27.30 6.66
CA TRP A 106 -36.45 -27.43 7.03
C TRP A 106 -37.30 -28.30 6.10
N ILE A 107 -36.71 -29.31 5.45
CA ILE A 107 -37.50 -30.41 4.87
C ILE A 107 -36.74 -31.73 5.05
N TYR A 108 -36.74 -32.27 6.28
CA TYR A 108 -36.96 -33.69 6.56
C TYR A 108 -37.38 -33.88 8.01
#